data_AF-A0A167PWX0-F1
#
_entry.id   AF-A0A167PWX0-F1
#
_cell.length_a   1.000
_cell.length_b   1.000
_cell.length_c   1.000
_cell.angle_alpha   90.00
_cell.angle_beta   90.00
_cell.angle_gamma   90.00
#
_symmetry.space_group_name_H-M   'P 1'
#
loop_
_entity.id
_entity.type
_entity.pdbx_description
1 polymer ?
#
loop_
_entity_poly.entity_id
_entity_poly.type
_entity_poly.pdbx_seq_one_letter_code
_entity_poly.pdbx_strand_id
1 'polypeptide(L)'
;MIADRFANQLTLVKLQQALVEFGVFNVLLAVLSVAVAAVLADYARMLYLRSRMPPGPFPWPIVGNTFSLPEHKPWIYFEELSQKYDVPLITFWIGRNPTVWINDAWCAHEILEKKAQIYASRPRMVVFGELGTGQSNLVTMRVRNNAERDQWRIHRKLIHLGVGVQAVRRYRDVQNNESRLVALDFLREPAAYVKHLERYATSVVSILAFGRRVARFDDPIITEVIALMQLAADLNVPGKSFPMLLETFPILAKFPRWAPWMRGLGNRGQRGGHYFFHTLAQEAVQQQAAKSPEEKVGVPRPFADMLITESAKYNLTTEELSSLTGNLFGAGSDTSSSTLITFILACCAFPEPMKKAQAEIDRVVGQHRSPGWDDADNLPYVNALVKEVLRWRSVAIIGGQPHSPTQDDYYKGWYIPEGTWVQGNVWAIHHHEREFPEPDRFLPERFFKDSKYYRPFPNERGYMTFGWGRRVCSGQALAEQGVWITILRLLWAFDIKKARDSQGHEIDVDIFAFTNGLNMRPQPFLCDIQPRSETIRATLEREGEEALIDLKPLEGESKYRMSTFYQQQKRSFKVEPVIDEQGNVQVVKVR
;
A
#
# COMPACT_ATOMS: atom_id res chain seq x y z
N MET A 1 31.34 16.99 -15.06
CA MET A 1 32.76 17.43 -15.15
C MET A 1 33.70 16.49 -15.91
N ILE A 2 33.66 15.16 -15.75
CA ILE A 2 34.43 14.25 -16.66
C ILE A 2 33.58 13.86 -17.89
N ALA A 3 32.26 13.76 -17.76
CA ALA A 3 31.35 13.48 -18.89
C ALA A 3 31.26 14.63 -19.91
N ASP A 4 31.37 15.89 -19.46
CA ASP A 4 31.28 17.07 -20.35
C ASP A 4 32.55 17.30 -21.17
N ARG A 5 33.69 16.73 -20.77
CA ARG A 5 34.95 16.82 -21.53
C ARG A 5 35.08 15.76 -22.62
N PHE A 6 34.32 14.66 -22.56
CA PHE A 6 34.35 13.62 -23.59
C PHE A 6 33.26 13.80 -24.67
N ALA A 7 32.17 14.50 -24.37
CA ALA A 7 31.05 14.65 -25.32
C ALA A 7 31.30 15.63 -26.47
N ASN A 8 32.25 16.57 -26.35
CA ASN A 8 32.45 17.65 -27.33
C ASN A 8 33.57 17.40 -28.37
N GLN A 9 34.06 16.18 -28.53
CA GLN A 9 35.14 15.87 -29.50
C GLN A 9 34.83 14.81 -30.56
N LEU A 10 33.62 14.23 -30.60
CA LEU A 10 33.13 13.47 -31.76
C LEU A 10 32.37 14.41 -32.69
N THR A 11 33.10 15.23 -33.44
CA THR A 11 32.52 15.96 -34.57
C THR A 11 32.16 14.97 -35.67
N LEU A 12 31.00 15.18 -36.33
CA LEU A 12 30.56 14.42 -37.51
C LEU A 12 31.68 14.26 -38.56
N VAL A 13 32.58 15.26 -38.64
CA VAL A 13 33.76 15.29 -39.51
C VAL A 13 34.78 14.17 -39.21
N LYS A 14 35.06 13.86 -37.92
CA LYS A 14 35.97 12.76 -37.55
C LYS A 14 35.36 11.39 -37.85
N LEU A 15 34.05 11.27 -37.70
CA LEU A 15 33.29 10.06 -38.03
C LEU A 15 33.30 9.83 -39.55
N GLN A 16 33.15 10.91 -40.32
CA GLN A 16 33.21 10.88 -41.78
C GLN A 16 34.62 10.55 -42.30
N GLN A 17 35.68 11.10 -41.69
CA GLN A 17 37.07 10.75 -42.01
C GLN A 17 37.40 9.29 -41.67
N ALA A 18 37.00 8.80 -40.50
CA ALA A 18 37.22 7.40 -40.11
C ALA A 18 36.49 6.40 -41.02
N LEU A 19 35.27 6.75 -41.48
CA LEU A 19 34.51 5.94 -42.44
C LEU A 19 35.19 5.89 -43.82
N VAL A 20 35.88 6.97 -44.23
CA VAL A 20 36.62 7.06 -45.49
C VAL A 20 37.97 6.33 -45.42
N GLU A 21 38.71 6.46 -44.31
CA GLU A 21 40.03 5.84 -44.16
C GLU A 21 39.98 4.33 -43.87
N PHE A 22 39.08 3.89 -42.99
CA PHE A 22 39.05 2.50 -42.51
C PHE A 22 37.95 1.66 -43.17
N GLY A 23 37.03 2.29 -43.91
CA GLY A 23 35.86 1.63 -44.49
C GLY A 23 34.76 1.36 -43.45
N VAL A 24 33.51 1.53 -43.88
CA VAL A 24 32.30 1.41 -43.04
C VAL A 24 32.25 0.09 -42.26
N PHE A 25 32.68 -1.02 -42.89
CA PHE A 25 32.67 -2.34 -42.28
C PHE A 25 33.60 -2.43 -41.04
N ASN A 26 34.82 -1.90 -41.13
CA ASN A 26 35.78 -1.97 -40.02
C ASN A 26 35.37 -1.06 -38.86
N VAL A 27 34.78 0.11 -39.16
CA VAL A 27 34.23 0.99 -38.13
C VAL A 27 33.06 0.30 -37.40
N LEU A 28 32.14 -0.34 -38.12
CA LEU A 28 31.05 -1.11 -37.52
C LEU A 28 31.57 -2.29 -36.68
N LEU A 29 32.59 -3.02 -37.16
CA LEU A 29 33.20 -4.12 -36.45
C LEU A 29 33.88 -3.65 -35.15
N ALA A 30 34.58 -2.52 -35.19
CA ALA A 30 35.21 -1.94 -34.00
C ALA A 30 34.16 -1.49 -32.97
N VAL A 31 33.08 -0.82 -33.40
CA VAL A 31 31.96 -0.42 -32.53
C VAL A 31 31.29 -1.65 -31.91
N LEU A 32 31.02 -2.68 -32.71
CA LEU A 32 30.45 -3.94 -32.22
C LEU A 32 31.37 -4.63 -31.22
N SER A 33 32.69 -4.66 -31.48
CA SER A 33 33.67 -5.27 -30.58
C SER A 33 33.75 -4.54 -29.24
N VAL A 34 33.74 -3.20 -29.26
CA VAL A 34 33.69 -2.39 -28.04
C VAL A 34 32.37 -2.62 -27.28
N ALA A 35 31.24 -2.69 -27.98
CA ALA A 35 29.95 -2.97 -27.36
C ALA A 35 29.91 -4.36 -26.70
N VAL A 36 30.42 -5.39 -27.38
CA VAL A 36 30.53 -6.76 -26.84
C VAL A 36 31.46 -6.78 -25.64
N ALA A 37 32.64 -6.15 -25.71
CA ALA A 37 33.57 -6.07 -24.59
C ALA A 37 32.94 -5.35 -23.38
N ALA A 38 32.19 -4.27 -23.61
CA ALA A 38 31.46 -3.57 -22.56
C ALA A 38 30.39 -4.45 -21.91
N VAL A 39 29.61 -5.20 -22.70
CA VAL A 39 28.61 -6.14 -22.18
C VAL A 39 29.26 -7.28 -21.39
N LEU A 40 30.39 -7.82 -21.86
CA LEU A 40 31.13 -8.87 -21.17
C LEU A 40 31.73 -8.38 -19.85
N ALA A 41 32.33 -7.19 -19.83
CA ALA A 41 32.89 -6.59 -18.63
C ALA A 41 31.79 -6.29 -17.59
N ASP A 42 30.65 -5.76 -18.04
CA ASP A 42 29.48 -5.50 -17.22
C ASP A 42 28.88 -6.81 -16.67
N TYR A 43 28.81 -7.85 -17.49
CA TYR A 43 28.35 -9.16 -17.03
C TYR A 43 29.33 -9.83 -16.05
N ALA A 44 30.64 -9.74 -16.28
CA ALA A 44 31.65 -10.21 -15.33
C ALA A 44 31.52 -9.50 -13.98
N ARG A 45 31.29 -8.18 -13.97
CA ARG A 45 30.99 -7.40 -12.76
C ARG A 45 29.72 -7.92 -12.05
N MET A 46 28.67 -8.24 -12.82
CA MET A 46 27.44 -8.82 -12.26
C MET A 46 27.70 -10.14 -11.56
N LEU A 47 28.43 -11.05 -12.21
CA LEU A 47 28.73 -12.38 -11.67
C LEU A 47 29.64 -12.29 -10.45
N TYR A 48 30.61 -11.39 -10.46
CA TYR A 48 31.44 -11.09 -9.29
C TYR A 48 30.58 -10.60 -8.12
N LEU A 49 29.70 -9.62 -8.35
CA LEU A 49 28.80 -9.12 -7.30
C LEU A 49 27.87 -10.24 -6.80
N ARG A 50 27.24 -11.00 -7.71
CA ARG A 50 26.39 -12.15 -7.37
C ARG A 50 27.10 -13.14 -6.46
N SER A 51 28.38 -13.43 -6.68
CA SER A 51 29.16 -14.38 -5.85
C SER A 51 29.30 -13.96 -4.39
N ARG A 52 29.11 -12.66 -4.08
CA ARG A 52 29.21 -12.10 -2.72
C ARG A 52 27.85 -11.83 -2.08
N MET A 53 26.78 -11.76 -2.88
CA MET A 53 25.41 -11.51 -2.41
C MET A 53 24.73 -12.80 -1.92
N PRO A 54 23.57 -12.71 -1.24
CA PRO A 54 22.76 -13.91 -0.96
C PRO A 54 22.48 -14.71 -2.24
N PRO A 55 22.35 -16.04 -2.16
CA PRO A 55 22.21 -16.87 -3.35
C PRO A 55 20.87 -16.62 -4.05
N GLY A 56 20.73 -17.14 -5.26
CA GLY A 56 19.54 -16.99 -6.07
C GLY A 56 19.75 -17.49 -7.51
N PRO A 57 18.70 -17.46 -8.35
CA PRO A 57 18.78 -17.93 -9.72
C PRO A 57 19.91 -17.24 -10.49
N PHE A 58 20.51 -17.97 -11.43
CA PHE A 58 21.60 -17.43 -12.25
C PHE A 58 21.05 -16.38 -13.22
N PRO A 59 21.61 -15.15 -13.26
CA PRO A 59 21.10 -14.09 -14.10
C PRO A 59 21.65 -14.15 -15.53
N TRP A 60 20.81 -13.85 -16.51
CA TRP A 60 21.22 -13.67 -17.90
C TRP A 60 21.88 -12.30 -18.10
N PRO A 61 22.80 -12.17 -19.09
CA PRO A 61 23.34 -10.87 -19.47
C PRO A 61 22.23 -9.88 -19.80
N ILE A 62 22.42 -8.61 -19.43
CA ILE A 62 21.51 -7.47 -19.70
C ILE A 62 20.17 -7.54 -18.93
N VAL A 63 19.41 -8.62 -19.07
CA VAL A 63 18.03 -8.77 -18.59
C VAL A 63 17.93 -9.38 -17.19
N GLY A 64 19.02 -9.96 -16.68
CA GLY A 64 19.03 -10.62 -15.38
C GLY A 64 18.06 -11.80 -15.35
N ASN A 65 17.15 -11.78 -14.38
CA ASN A 65 16.09 -12.76 -14.19
C ASN A 65 14.69 -12.22 -14.52
N THR A 66 14.56 -11.02 -15.11
CA THR A 66 13.26 -10.36 -15.34
C THR A 66 12.23 -11.28 -15.99
N PHE A 67 12.61 -12.03 -17.03
CA PHE A 67 11.70 -12.92 -17.76
C PHE A 67 11.41 -14.25 -17.05
N SER A 68 12.09 -14.53 -15.93
CA SER A 68 11.79 -15.67 -15.05
C SER A 68 10.74 -15.32 -13.99
N LEU A 69 10.33 -14.06 -13.86
CA LEU A 69 9.28 -13.66 -12.91
C LEU A 69 7.92 -14.23 -13.33
N PRO A 70 7.16 -14.82 -12.40
CA PRO A 70 5.74 -15.07 -12.61
C PRO A 70 4.99 -13.77 -12.90
N GLU A 71 3.90 -13.86 -13.65
CA GLU A 71 3.02 -12.73 -13.94
C GLU A 71 2.05 -12.44 -12.78
N HIS A 72 1.74 -13.47 -12.01
CA HIS A 72 0.80 -13.40 -10.90
C HIS A 72 1.47 -13.94 -9.64
N LYS A 73 1.23 -13.25 -8.52
CA LYS A 73 1.66 -13.66 -7.17
C LYS A 73 3.15 -14.05 -7.09
N PRO A 74 4.08 -13.19 -7.56
CA PRO A 74 5.52 -13.50 -7.59
C PRO A 74 6.10 -13.80 -6.20
N TRP A 75 5.46 -13.35 -5.12
CA TRP A 75 5.85 -13.64 -3.74
C TRP A 75 5.81 -15.13 -3.38
N ILE A 76 4.94 -15.93 -4.01
CA ILE A 76 4.91 -17.39 -3.84
C ILE A 76 6.16 -18.01 -4.45
N TYR A 77 6.54 -17.57 -5.66
CA TYR A 77 7.77 -18.04 -6.29
C TYR A 77 9.02 -17.69 -5.47
N PHE A 78 9.05 -16.52 -4.81
CA PHE A 78 10.16 -16.19 -3.92
C PHE A 78 10.22 -17.08 -2.68
N GLU A 79 9.07 -17.49 -2.14
CA GLU A 79 9.00 -18.51 -1.06
C GLU A 79 9.59 -19.85 -1.53
N GLU A 80 9.15 -20.36 -2.68
CA GLU A 80 9.66 -21.60 -3.29
C GLU A 80 11.18 -21.53 -3.50
N LEU A 81 11.70 -20.38 -3.96
CA LEU A 81 13.14 -20.17 -4.10
C LEU A 81 13.86 -20.24 -2.74
N SER A 82 13.36 -19.59 -1.69
CA SER A 82 14.00 -19.71 -0.37
C SER A 82 14.04 -21.13 0.16
N GLN A 83 12.97 -21.91 -0.05
CA GLN A 83 12.92 -23.31 0.33
C GLN A 83 13.92 -24.14 -0.49
N LYS A 84 14.00 -23.89 -1.81
CA LYS A 84 14.93 -24.59 -2.71
C LYS A 84 16.40 -24.36 -2.36
N TYR A 85 16.76 -23.12 -2.02
CA TYR A 85 18.13 -22.77 -1.66
C TYR A 85 18.44 -22.95 -0.17
N ASP A 86 17.43 -23.27 0.66
CA ASP A 86 17.50 -23.37 2.11
C ASP A 86 18.16 -22.14 2.77
N VAL A 87 17.68 -20.94 2.41
CA VAL A 87 18.20 -19.67 2.93
C VAL A 87 17.11 -18.65 3.22
N PRO A 88 17.33 -17.74 4.20
CA PRO A 88 16.37 -16.70 4.54
C PRO A 88 16.31 -15.53 3.53
N LEU A 89 17.34 -15.38 2.69
CA LEU A 89 17.51 -14.29 1.74
C LEU A 89 17.78 -14.82 0.33
N ILE A 90 17.06 -14.29 -0.65
CA ILE A 90 17.26 -14.61 -2.07
C ILE A 90 17.59 -13.36 -2.86
N THR A 91 18.64 -13.40 -3.68
CA THR A 91 18.94 -12.33 -4.63
C THR A 91 18.34 -12.66 -6.00
N PHE A 92 17.54 -11.73 -6.51
CA PHE A 92 16.93 -11.79 -7.82
C PHE A 92 17.32 -10.56 -8.64
N TRP A 93 17.70 -10.74 -9.90
CA TRP A 93 18.19 -9.63 -10.72
C TRP A 93 17.09 -9.11 -11.66
N ILE A 94 16.69 -7.85 -11.49
CA ILE A 94 15.77 -7.17 -12.41
C ILE A 94 16.64 -6.33 -13.36
N GLY A 95 16.87 -6.82 -14.56
CA GLY A 95 17.90 -6.29 -15.46
C GLY A 95 19.28 -6.34 -14.81
N ARG A 96 19.83 -5.15 -14.55
CA ARG A 96 21.15 -4.95 -13.91
C ARG A 96 21.07 -4.69 -12.40
N ASN A 97 19.87 -4.58 -11.84
CA ASN A 97 19.65 -4.22 -10.45
C ASN A 97 19.40 -5.46 -9.60
N PRO A 98 20.19 -5.71 -8.53
CA PRO A 98 19.91 -6.77 -7.60
C PRO A 98 18.76 -6.39 -6.66
N THR A 99 17.87 -7.34 -6.42
CA THR A 99 16.75 -7.27 -5.49
C THR A 99 16.86 -8.43 -4.50
N VAL A 100 17.06 -8.11 -3.22
CA VAL A 100 17.12 -9.07 -2.12
C VAL A 100 15.71 -9.25 -1.55
N TRP A 101 15.21 -10.47 -1.55
CA TRP A 101 13.95 -10.88 -0.92
C TRP A 101 14.21 -11.50 0.44
N ILE A 102 13.46 -11.05 1.45
CA ILE A 102 13.50 -11.56 2.81
C ILE A 102 12.26 -12.40 3.07
N ASN A 103 12.43 -13.72 3.21
CA ASN A 103 11.33 -14.67 3.42
C ASN A 103 11.23 -15.18 4.87
N ASP A 104 12.14 -14.75 5.75
CA ASP A 104 12.28 -15.23 7.12
C ASP A 104 12.00 -14.11 8.14
N ALA A 105 11.19 -14.42 9.17
CA ALA A 105 10.78 -13.45 10.19
C ALA A 105 11.97 -12.87 10.98
N TRP A 106 12.91 -13.71 11.40
CA TRP A 106 14.05 -13.31 12.22
C TRP A 106 15.02 -12.47 11.40
N CYS A 107 15.24 -12.84 10.15
CA CYS A 107 16.04 -12.08 9.21
C CYS A 107 15.44 -10.70 8.94
N ALA A 108 14.12 -10.62 8.70
CA ALA A 108 13.43 -9.35 8.51
C ALA A 108 13.58 -8.45 9.74
N HIS A 109 13.47 -9.01 10.94
CA HIS A 109 13.69 -8.28 12.18
C HIS A 109 15.15 -7.81 12.32
N GLU A 110 16.15 -8.63 12.03
CA GLU A 110 17.56 -8.23 12.13
C GLU A 110 17.93 -7.12 11.13
N ILE A 111 17.44 -7.19 9.89
CA ILE A 111 17.81 -6.25 8.83
C ILE A 111 16.93 -5.00 8.87
N LEU A 112 15.61 -5.17 8.86
CA LEU A 112 14.68 -4.04 8.66
C LEU A 112 14.29 -3.36 9.98
N GLU A 113 14.37 -4.05 11.12
CA GLU A 113 14.10 -3.48 12.45
C GLU A 113 15.40 -3.03 13.13
N LYS A 114 16.31 -3.96 13.46
CA LYS A 114 17.54 -3.63 14.22
C LYS A 114 18.49 -2.73 13.44
N LYS A 115 18.63 -2.95 12.12
CA LYS A 115 19.43 -2.08 11.23
C LYS A 115 18.60 -1.02 10.49
N ALA A 116 17.45 -0.61 11.04
CA ALA A 116 16.57 0.38 10.42
C ALA A 116 17.23 1.74 10.11
N GLN A 117 18.41 2.07 10.64
CA GLN A 117 19.13 3.33 10.31
C GLN A 117 19.68 3.25 8.88
N ILE A 118 20.18 2.07 8.53
CA ILE A 118 20.80 1.73 7.25
C ILE A 118 19.72 1.47 6.22
N TYR A 119 18.72 0.64 6.54
CA TYR A 119 17.67 0.22 5.61
C TYR A 119 16.44 1.16 5.57
N ALA A 120 16.60 2.44 5.92
CA ALA A 120 15.49 3.40 5.91
C ALA A 120 15.19 4.00 4.53
N SER A 121 16.08 3.83 3.53
CA SER A 121 15.90 4.44 2.22
C SER A 121 14.92 3.67 1.34
N ARG A 122 14.61 4.25 0.20
CA ARG A 122 13.90 3.61 -0.90
C ARG A 122 14.87 3.46 -2.08
N PRO A 123 14.78 2.38 -2.86
CA PRO A 123 15.61 2.23 -4.02
C PRO A 123 15.17 3.17 -5.14
N ARG A 124 15.93 3.17 -6.25
CA ARG A 124 15.49 3.88 -7.46
C ARG A 124 14.37 3.11 -8.13
N MET A 125 13.17 3.68 -8.13
CA MET A 125 11.96 3.14 -8.76
C MET A 125 11.55 4.05 -9.91
N VAL A 126 11.61 3.54 -11.13
CA VAL A 126 11.29 4.31 -12.34
C VAL A 126 9.77 4.50 -12.45
N VAL A 127 9.00 3.42 -12.30
CA VAL A 127 7.56 3.41 -12.53
C VAL A 127 6.82 4.07 -11.38
N PHE A 128 7.03 3.56 -10.16
CA PHE A 128 6.30 4.02 -8.98
C PHE A 128 6.83 5.35 -8.44
N GLY A 129 8.13 5.61 -8.61
CA GLY A 129 8.79 6.84 -8.17
C GLY A 129 8.81 7.92 -9.25
N GLU A 130 9.70 7.78 -10.23
CA GLU A 130 10.04 8.85 -11.19
C GLU A 130 8.88 9.25 -12.12
N LEU A 131 8.07 8.27 -12.56
CA LEU A 131 6.88 8.52 -13.38
C LEU A 131 5.62 8.85 -12.57
N GLY A 132 5.67 8.67 -11.25
CA GLY A 132 4.63 9.01 -10.29
C GLY A 132 4.83 10.37 -9.63
N THR A 133 4.67 10.42 -8.31
CA THR A 133 4.83 11.62 -7.46
C THR A 133 6.29 11.86 -7.02
N GLY A 134 7.26 11.16 -7.60
CA GLY A 134 8.68 11.44 -7.36
C GLY A 134 9.08 11.35 -5.89
N GLN A 135 9.63 12.45 -5.36
CA GLN A 135 10.15 12.55 -3.99
C GLN A 135 9.29 13.45 -3.10
N SER A 136 8.12 13.88 -3.56
CA SER A 136 7.11 14.61 -2.77
C SER A 136 6.18 13.66 -1.97
N ASN A 137 6.29 12.36 -2.21
CA ASN A 137 5.44 11.34 -1.59
C ASN A 137 6.22 10.47 -0.59
N LEU A 138 5.75 10.45 0.66
CA LEU A 138 6.31 9.69 1.78
C LEU A 138 6.65 8.22 1.45
N VAL A 139 5.87 7.56 0.58
CA VAL A 139 6.05 6.15 0.24
C VAL A 139 7.32 5.93 -0.61
N THR A 140 7.69 6.92 -1.44
CA THR A 140 8.79 6.84 -2.44
C THR A 140 10.02 7.67 -2.10
N MET A 141 9.98 8.50 -1.05
CA MET A 141 11.10 9.31 -0.61
C MET A 141 12.34 8.47 -0.28
N ARG A 142 13.48 8.82 -0.88
CA ARG A 142 14.81 8.27 -0.57
C ARG A 142 15.45 9.08 0.57
N VAL A 143 16.40 8.49 1.29
CA VAL A 143 17.11 9.15 2.42
C VAL A 143 18.63 8.97 2.31
N ARG A 144 19.20 9.39 1.17
CA ARG A 144 20.61 9.14 0.82
C ARG A 144 21.57 10.11 1.48
N ASN A 145 21.08 11.29 1.83
CA ASN A 145 21.84 12.34 2.50
C ASN A 145 21.01 12.99 3.62
N ASN A 146 21.62 13.92 4.36
CA ASN A 146 20.98 14.55 5.51
C ASN A 146 19.73 15.37 5.13
N ALA A 147 19.79 16.13 4.02
CA ALA A 147 18.65 16.93 3.57
C ALA A 147 17.43 16.06 3.21
N GLU A 148 17.65 14.98 2.46
CA GLU A 148 16.60 14.01 2.13
C GLU A 148 16.03 13.32 3.39
N ARG A 149 16.90 12.97 4.34
CA ARG A 149 16.51 12.37 5.62
C ARG A 149 15.66 13.31 6.46
N ASP A 150 16.01 14.59 6.50
CA ASP A 150 15.29 15.60 7.27
C ASP A 150 13.94 15.91 6.63
N GLN A 151 13.86 15.99 5.29
CA GLN A 151 12.59 16.12 4.59
C GLN A 151 11.67 14.94 4.86
N TRP A 152 12.21 13.71 4.79
CA TRP A 152 11.44 12.51 5.12
C TRP A 152 10.96 12.50 6.57
N ARG A 153 11.80 12.93 7.53
CA ARG A 153 11.42 13.06 8.94
C ARG A 153 10.29 14.06 9.14
N ILE A 154 10.29 15.18 8.42
CA ILE A 154 9.20 16.17 8.44
C ILE A 154 7.90 15.53 7.96
N HIS A 155 7.90 14.89 6.79
CA HIS A 155 6.71 14.20 6.26
C HIS A 155 6.19 13.13 7.21
N ARG A 156 7.10 12.32 7.78
CA ARG A 156 6.76 11.27 8.73
C ARG A 156 6.19 11.85 10.03
N LYS A 157 6.74 12.95 10.53
CA LYS A 157 6.25 13.67 11.71
C LYS A 157 4.85 14.20 11.46
N LEU A 158 4.61 14.87 10.33
CA LEU A 158 3.30 15.43 9.99
C LEU A 158 2.22 14.35 9.92
N ILE A 159 2.49 13.24 9.22
CA ILE A 159 1.55 12.11 9.20
C ILE A 159 1.34 11.54 10.61
N HIS A 160 2.39 11.43 11.43
CA HIS A 160 2.27 10.96 12.81
C HIS A 160 1.42 11.89 13.69
N LEU A 161 1.38 13.19 13.44
CA LEU A 161 0.46 14.11 14.13
C LEU A 161 -1.01 13.79 13.79
N GLY A 162 -1.28 13.28 12.59
CA GLY A 162 -2.62 12.88 12.16
C GLY A 162 -3.03 11.49 12.64
N VAL A 163 -2.14 10.49 12.57
CA VAL A 163 -2.51 9.07 12.82
C VAL A 163 -1.64 8.35 13.84
N GLY A 164 -0.84 9.07 14.61
CA GLY A 164 -0.12 8.52 15.76
C GLY A 164 -1.08 8.07 16.87
N VAL A 165 -0.60 7.23 17.78
CA VAL A 165 -1.40 6.61 18.86
C VAL A 165 -2.22 7.63 19.65
N GLN A 166 -1.66 8.81 19.94
CA GLN A 166 -2.36 9.87 20.66
C GLN A 166 -3.51 10.50 19.85
N ALA A 167 -3.33 10.68 18.54
CA ALA A 167 -4.36 11.22 17.66
C ALA A 167 -5.49 10.21 17.48
N VAL A 168 -5.14 8.93 17.27
CA VAL A 168 -6.10 7.83 17.02
C VAL A 168 -7.10 7.64 18.15
N ARG A 169 -6.71 7.86 19.41
CA ARG A 169 -7.64 7.81 20.55
C ARG A 169 -8.81 8.79 20.41
N ARG A 170 -8.60 9.95 19.78
CA ARG A 170 -9.63 10.97 19.54
C ARG A 170 -10.60 10.59 18.42
N TYR A 171 -10.29 9.54 17.66
CA TYR A 171 -11.13 9.04 16.57
C TYR A 171 -11.97 7.84 16.97
N ARG A 172 -11.93 7.42 18.25
CA ARG A 172 -12.74 6.31 18.75
C ARG A 172 -14.23 6.53 18.51
N ASP A 173 -14.75 7.70 18.82
CA ASP A 173 -16.19 7.99 18.64
C ASP A 173 -16.60 7.86 17.16
N VAL A 174 -15.77 8.38 16.25
CA VAL A 174 -15.98 8.25 14.80
C VAL A 174 -15.94 6.78 14.36
N GLN A 175 -14.90 6.02 14.73
CA GLN A 175 -14.79 4.61 14.36
C GLN A 175 -15.90 3.77 15.00
N ASN A 176 -16.33 4.11 16.22
CA ASN A 176 -17.42 3.46 16.93
C ASN A 176 -18.73 3.63 16.16
N ASN A 177 -19.09 4.86 15.83
CA ASN A 177 -20.34 5.17 15.16
C ASN A 177 -20.32 4.64 13.72
N GLU A 178 -19.22 4.81 12.98
CA GLU A 178 -19.10 4.26 11.63
C GLU A 178 -19.19 2.72 11.60
N SER A 179 -18.71 2.02 12.64
CA SER A 179 -18.82 0.56 12.74
C SER A 179 -20.19 0.09 13.26
N ARG A 180 -20.90 0.88 14.05
CA ARG A 180 -22.35 0.66 14.31
C ARG A 180 -23.15 0.74 13.02
N LEU A 181 -22.83 1.71 12.16
CA LEU A 181 -23.47 1.83 10.86
C LEU A 181 -23.15 0.66 9.92
N VAL A 182 -21.93 0.12 9.93
CA VAL A 182 -21.65 -1.15 9.21
C VAL A 182 -22.61 -2.25 9.64
N ALA A 183 -22.83 -2.41 10.95
CA ALA A 183 -23.72 -3.43 11.45
C ALA A 183 -25.19 -3.16 11.05
N LEU A 184 -25.65 -1.91 11.09
CA LEU A 184 -26.96 -1.51 10.57
C LEU A 184 -27.10 -1.76 9.05
N ASP A 185 -26.05 -1.46 8.29
CA ASP A 185 -26.01 -1.67 6.84
C ASP A 185 -26.07 -3.17 6.48
N PHE A 186 -25.36 -4.01 7.25
CA PHE A 186 -25.42 -5.47 7.11
C PHE A 186 -26.81 -6.02 7.43
N LEU A 187 -27.52 -5.42 8.38
CA LEU A 187 -28.90 -5.80 8.69
C LEU A 187 -29.87 -5.46 7.54
N ARG A 188 -29.65 -4.33 6.88
CA ARG A 188 -30.54 -3.81 5.82
C ARG A 188 -30.25 -4.42 4.44
N GLU A 189 -28.98 -4.53 4.06
CA GLU A 189 -28.55 -4.99 2.74
C GLU A 189 -27.30 -5.90 2.87
N PRO A 190 -27.44 -7.13 3.41
CA PRO A 190 -26.31 -8.02 3.69
C PRO A 190 -25.53 -8.43 2.43
N ALA A 191 -26.21 -8.55 1.28
CA ALA A 191 -25.57 -8.91 0.01
C ALA A 191 -24.53 -7.87 -0.47
N ALA A 192 -24.63 -6.62 0.01
CA ALA A 192 -23.71 -5.53 -0.31
C ALA A 192 -22.56 -5.39 0.71
N TYR A 193 -22.26 -6.40 1.53
CA TYR A 193 -21.26 -6.35 2.60
C TYR A 193 -19.92 -5.73 2.18
N VAL A 194 -19.41 -6.06 0.99
CA VAL A 194 -18.15 -5.50 0.45
C VAL A 194 -18.24 -3.98 0.34
N LYS A 195 -19.33 -3.47 -0.23
CA LYS A 195 -19.56 -2.03 -0.43
C LYS A 195 -19.69 -1.30 0.90
N HIS A 196 -20.35 -1.93 1.88
CA HIS A 196 -20.49 -1.36 3.23
C HIS A 196 -19.14 -1.25 3.95
N LEU A 197 -18.27 -2.26 3.82
CA LEU A 197 -16.91 -2.25 4.38
C LEU A 197 -15.99 -1.24 3.68
N GLU A 198 -16.11 -1.09 2.36
CA GLU A 198 -15.41 -0.07 1.57
C GLU A 198 -15.85 1.35 1.95
N ARG A 199 -17.17 1.55 2.11
CA ARG A 199 -17.74 2.80 2.61
C ARG A 199 -17.25 3.11 4.02
N TYR A 200 -17.23 2.13 4.92
CA TYR A 200 -16.69 2.30 6.27
C TYR A 200 -15.25 2.78 6.28
N ALA A 201 -14.36 2.03 5.62
CA ALA A 201 -12.95 2.37 5.61
C ALA A 201 -12.71 3.75 4.99
N THR A 202 -13.41 4.05 3.88
CA THR A 202 -13.31 5.34 3.19
C THR A 202 -13.89 6.49 4.02
N SER A 203 -15.02 6.28 4.68
CA SER A 203 -15.66 7.30 5.52
C SER A 203 -14.78 7.68 6.70
N VAL A 204 -14.21 6.69 7.41
CA VAL A 204 -13.29 6.94 8.53
C VAL A 204 -12.12 7.80 8.08
N VAL A 205 -11.41 7.45 7.00
CA VAL A 205 -10.29 8.29 6.55
C VAL A 205 -10.72 9.61 5.93
N SER A 206 -11.91 9.70 5.34
CA SER A 206 -12.48 10.95 4.84
C SER A 206 -12.75 11.93 5.98
N ILE A 207 -13.33 11.46 7.09
CA ILE A 207 -13.61 12.27 8.28
C ILE A 207 -12.30 12.77 8.86
N LEU A 208 -11.32 11.88 9.02
CA LEU A 208 -10.01 12.24 9.56
C LEU A 208 -9.24 13.19 8.64
N ALA A 209 -9.26 12.96 7.33
CA ALA A 209 -8.52 13.76 6.35
C ALA A 209 -9.16 15.13 6.13
N PHE A 210 -10.48 15.15 5.94
CA PHE A 210 -11.23 16.27 5.37
C PHE A 210 -12.38 16.76 6.25
N GLY A 211 -12.66 16.15 7.40
CA GLY A 211 -13.81 16.51 8.24
C GLY A 211 -15.16 16.15 7.63
N ARG A 212 -15.16 15.23 6.68
CA ARG A 212 -16.30 14.87 5.82
C ARG A 212 -16.60 13.38 5.93
N ARG A 213 -17.83 13.03 6.28
CA ARG A 213 -18.37 11.67 6.23
C ARG A 213 -18.72 11.27 4.79
N VAL A 214 -18.47 10.01 4.46
CA VAL A 214 -18.96 9.38 3.23
C VAL A 214 -20.16 8.52 3.57
N ALA A 215 -21.36 9.08 3.38
CA ALA A 215 -22.59 8.47 3.86
C ALA A 215 -23.05 7.26 3.04
N ARG A 216 -22.79 7.26 1.73
CA ARG A 216 -23.27 6.25 0.79
C ARG A 216 -22.11 5.55 0.11
N PHE A 217 -22.27 4.26 -0.19
CA PHE A 217 -21.24 3.48 -0.89
C PHE A 217 -21.08 3.85 -2.37
N ASP A 218 -22.05 4.57 -2.96
CA ASP A 218 -22.01 5.04 -4.34
C ASP A 218 -21.39 6.45 -4.47
N ASP A 219 -20.84 7.00 -3.39
CA ASP A 219 -20.08 8.25 -3.45
C ASP A 219 -18.90 8.07 -4.42
N PRO A 220 -18.79 8.91 -5.47
CA PRO A 220 -17.72 8.83 -6.45
C PRO A 220 -16.31 8.84 -5.84
N ILE A 221 -16.13 9.46 -4.67
CA ILE A 221 -14.82 9.49 -4.00
C ILE A 221 -14.33 8.07 -3.64
N ILE A 222 -15.26 7.14 -3.33
CA ILE A 222 -14.93 5.74 -3.03
C ILE A 222 -14.41 5.07 -4.29
N THR A 223 -15.25 5.03 -5.33
CA THR A 223 -14.95 4.28 -6.56
C THR A 223 -13.68 4.80 -7.25
N GLU A 224 -13.48 6.11 -7.30
CA GLU A 224 -12.34 6.73 -7.98
C GLU A 224 -11.03 6.53 -7.21
N VAL A 225 -11.05 6.66 -5.89
CA VAL A 225 -9.82 6.49 -5.09
C VAL A 225 -9.45 5.03 -4.92
N ILE A 226 -10.41 4.13 -4.69
CA ILE A 226 -10.12 2.69 -4.64
C ILE A 226 -9.51 2.24 -5.96
N ALA A 227 -10.07 2.63 -7.11
CA ALA A 227 -9.51 2.30 -8.42
C ALA A 227 -8.09 2.85 -8.60
N LEU A 228 -7.82 4.09 -8.15
CA LEU A 228 -6.47 4.66 -8.20
C LEU A 228 -5.46 3.90 -7.34
N MET A 229 -5.88 3.47 -6.14
CA MET A 229 -5.05 2.71 -5.20
C MET A 229 -4.78 1.30 -5.69
N GLN A 230 -5.79 0.61 -6.24
CA GLN A 230 -5.62 -0.71 -6.86
C GLN A 230 -4.65 -0.64 -8.04
N LEU A 231 -4.79 0.35 -8.93
CA LEU A 231 -3.82 0.59 -10.00
C LEU A 231 -2.42 0.90 -9.46
N ALA A 232 -2.29 1.58 -8.32
CA ALA A 232 -1.00 1.84 -7.69
C ALA A 232 -0.38 0.56 -7.14
N ALA A 233 -1.18 -0.29 -6.50
CA ALA A 233 -0.76 -1.58 -5.98
C ALA A 233 -0.34 -2.55 -7.10
N ASP A 234 -1.11 -2.62 -8.19
CA ASP A 234 -0.83 -3.48 -9.34
C ASP A 234 0.48 -3.10 -10.04
N LEU A 235 0.72 -1.80 -10.24
CA LEU A 235 1.96 -1.30 -10.86
C LEU A 235 3.20 -1.48 -9.96
N ASN A 236 3.03 -1.84 -8.69
CA ASN A 236 4.11 -2.05 -7.74
C ASN A 236 4.50 -3.54 -7.58
N VAL A 237 3.72 -4.47 -8.14
CA VAL A 237 4.03 -5.90 -8.10
C VAL A 237 5.12 -6.23 -9.11
N PRO A 238 6.22 -6.89 -8.69
CA PRO A 238 7.23 -7.30 -9.64
C PRO A 238 6.78 -8.45 -10.54
N GLY A 239 6.41 -8.18 -11.80
CA GLY A 239 6.05 -9.20 -12.81
C GLY A 239 6.96 -9.19 -14.04
N LYS A 240 6.86 -10.19 -14.93
CA LYS A 240 7.64 -10.24 -16.19
C LYS A 240 7.18 -9.21 -17.24
N SER A 241 5.92 -8.79 -17.19
CA SER A 241 5.26 -7.94 -18.18
C SER A 241 5.38 -6.45 -17.82
N PHE A 242 4.90 -5.56 -18.70
CA PHE A 242 4.75 -4.12 -18.39
C PHE A 242 4.03 -3.96 -17.02
N PRO A 243 4.54 -3.11 -16.09
CA PRO A 243 5.53 -2.05 -16.27
C PRO A 243 7.00 -2.44 -15.98
N MET A 244 7.31 -3.70 -15.69
CA MET A 244 8.67 -4.11 -15.26
C MET A 244 9.77 -3.92 -16.31
N LEU A 245 9.39 -3.86 -17.59
CA LEU A 245 10.31 -3.50 -18.67
C LEU A 245 10.94 -2.11 -18.46
N LEU A 246 10.22 -1.17 -17.85
CA LEU A 246 10.73 0.16 -17.54
C LEU A 246 11.77 0.15 -16.40
N GLU A 247 11.63 -0.77 -15.44
CA GLU A 247 12.63 -0.95 -14.38
C GLU A 247 13.88 -1.68 -14.90
N THR A 248 13.69 -2.63 -15.83
CA THR A 248 14.79 -3.36 -16.50
C THR A 248 15.54 -2.45 -17.48
N PHE A 249 14.82 -1.63 -18.25
CA PHE A 249 15.35 -0.70 -19.24
C PHE A 249 14.85 0.73 -18.98
N PRO A 250 15.45 1.47 -18.02
CA PRO A 250 15.00 2.82 -17.66
C PRO A 250 15.01 3.84 -18.81
N ILE A 251 15.73 3.57 -19.89
CA ILE A 251 15.72 4.42 -21.09
C ILE A 251 14.33 4.49 -21.74
N LEU A 252 13.52 3.45 -21.60
CA LEU A 252 12.16 3.39 -22.15
C LEU A 252 11.23 4.44 -21.51
N ALA A 253 11.50 4.86 -20.28
CA ALA A 253 10.73 5.89 -19.57
C ALA A 253 10.92 7.30 -20.14
N LYS A 254 11.94 7.52 -20.99
CA LYS A 254 12.20 8.81 -21.65
C LYS A 254 11.35 9.03 -22.90
N PHE A 255 10.66 7.99 -23.37
CA PHE A 255 9.86 8.08 -24.58
C PHE A 255 8.53 8.83 -24.35
N PRO A 256 7.94 9.41 -25.40
CA PRO A 256 6.65 10.08 -25.30
C PRO A 256 5.54 9.16 -24.78
N ARG A 257 4.51 9.75 -24.17
CA ARG A 257 3.37 9.03 -23.57
C ARG A 257 2.55 8.19 -24.56
N TRP A 258 2.63 8.46 -25.87
CA TRP A 258 1.97 7.68 -26.90
C TRP A 258 2.68 6.35 -27.22
N ALA A 259 3.92 6.17 -26.77
CA ALA A 259 4.68 4.95 -26.99
C ALA A 259 3.91 3.71 -26.44
N PRO A 260 3.91 2.57 -27.13
CA PRO A 260 3.13 1.38 -26.72
C PRO A 260 3.42 0.94 -25.28
N TRP A 261 4.68 1.01 -24.84
CA TRP A 261 5.13 0.63 -23.49
C TRP A 261 4.91 1.72 -22.42
N MET A 262 4.29 2.85 -22.75
CA MET A 262 3.86 3.87 -21.78
C MET A 262 2.34 3.81 -21.53
N ARG A 263 1.61 2.98 -22.29
CA ARG A 263 0.16 2.75 -22.12
C ARG A 263 -0.09 2.00 -20.80
N GLY A 264 -1.13 2.36 -20.07
CA GLY A 264 -1.48 1.71 -18.79
C GLY A 264 -0.87 2.36 -17.53
N LEU A 265 0.05 3.32 -17.67
CA LEU A 265 0.55 4.12 -16.52
C LEU A 265 -0.49 5.13 -15.98
N GLY A 266 -1.63 5.28 -16.65
CA GLY A 266 -2.60 6.34 -16.41
C GLY A 266 -2.04 7.74 -16.70
N ASN A 267 -2.79 8.77 -16.33
CA ASN A 267 -2.36 10.18 -16.43
C ASN A 267 -1.36 10.59 -15.33
N ARG A 268 -0.66 9.63 -14.72
CA ARG A 268 0.34 9.87 -13.66
C ARG A 268 1.47 10.74 -14.21
N GLY A 269 1.75 11.87 -13.56
CA GLY A 269 2.85 12.76 -13.95
C GLY A 269 2.46 13.93 -14.87
N GLN A 270 1.18 14.25 -15.07
CA GLN A 270 0.82 15.59 -15.57
C GLN A 270 1.10 16.63 -14.46
N ARG A 271 2.34 17.13 -14.46
CA ARG A 271 2.77 18.29 -13.64
C ARG A 271 2.07 19.54 -14.17
N GLY A 272 0.89 19.83 -13.64
CA GLY A 272 0.03 20.92 -14.09
C GLY A 272 -0.43 21.86 -12.99
N GLY A 273 0.25 21.90 -11.84
CA GLY A 273 -0.06 22.81 -10.72
C GLY A 273 -1.36 22.53 -9.95
N HIS A 274 -2.29 21.77 -10.51
CA HIS A 274 -3.57 21.41 -9.88
C HIS A 274 -3.56 19.96 -9.40
N TYR A 275 -3.46 19.79 -8.08
CA TYR A 275 -3.48 18.49 -7.44
C TYR A 275 -4.83 18.25 -6.75
N PHE A 276 -5.52 17.17 -7.13
CA PHE A 276 -6.87 16.87 -6.63
C PHE A 276 -6.96 16.83 -5.10
N PHE A 277 -6.07 16.09 -4.43
CA PHE A 277 -6.11 15.98 -2.98
C PHE A 277 -5.75 17.29 -2.27
N HIS A 278 -4.94 18.16 -2.88
CA HIS A 278 -4.74 19.51 -2.37
C HIS A 278 -6.00 20.36 -2.52
N THR A 279 -6.71 20.28 -3.65
CA THR A 279 -7.97 21.01 -3.82
C THR A 279 -9.05 20.51 -2.86
N LEU A 280 -9.15 19.20 -2.63
CA LEU A 280 -10.02 18.65 -1.59
C LEU A 280 -9.62 19.13 -0.18
N ALA A 281 -8.32 19.20 0.11
CA ALA A 281 -7.84 19.73 1.39
C ALA A 281 -8.25 21.20 1.58
N GLN A 282 -8.15 22.02 0.54
CA GLN A 282 -8.58 23.42 0.58
C GLN A 282 -10.09 23.55 0.75
N GLU A 283 -10.88 22.74 0.03
CA GLU A 283 -12.33 22.69 0.20
C GLU A 283 -12.71 22.33 1.63
N ALA A 284 -12.08 21.29 2.20
CA ALA A 284 -12.30 20.84 3.56
C ALA A 284 -12.03 21.96 4.59
N VAL A 285 -10.93 22.69 4.43
CA VAL A 285 -10.61 23.82 5.32
C VAL A 285 -11.63 24.94 5.21
N GLN A 286 -12.07 25.28 3.99
CA GLN A 286 -13.09 26.31 3.78
C GLN A 286 -14.44 25.91 4.40
N GLN A 287 -14.88 24.67 4.20
CA GLN A 287 -16.10 24.14 4.79
C GLN A 287 -16.02 24.14 6.32
N GLN A 288 -14.89 23.70 6.88
CA GLN A 288 -14.68 23.71 8.32
C GLN A 288 -14.65 25.13 8.90
N ALA A 289 -14.07 26.10 8.19
CA ALA A 289 -14.07 27.49 8.61
C ALA A 289 -15.49 28.09 8.64
N ALA A 290 -16.36 27.69 7.69
CA ALA A 290 -17.73 28.17 7.58
C ALA A 290 -18.69 27.61 8.64
N LYS A 291 -18.37 26.48 9.29
CA LYS A 291 -19.20 25.89 10.36
C LYS A 291 -19.25 26.77 11.62
N SER A 292 -20.41 26.83 12.26
CA SER A 292 -20.62 27.51 13.55
C SER A 292 -19.81 26.83 14.69
N PRO A 293 -19.55 27.52 15.82
CA PRO A 293 -18.92 26.90 16.99
C PRO A 293 -19.67 25.65 17.49
N GLU A 294 -20.99 25.66 17.44
CA GLU A 294 -21.86 24.57 17.86
C GLU A 294 -21.67 23.34 16.97
N GLU A 295 -21.55 23.53 15.65
CA GLU A 295 -21.31 22.45 14.67
C GLU A 295 -19.89 21.86 14.76
N LYS A 296 -18.97 22.54 15.45
CA LYS A 296 -17.60 22.07 15.68
C LYS A 296 -17.44 21.26 16.97
N VAL A 297 -18.43 21.28 17.86
CA VAL A 297 -18.39 20.52 19.11
C VAL A 297 -18.37 19.02 18.80
N GLY A 298 -17.41 18.29 19.39
CA GLY A 298 -17.27 16.85 19.18
C GLY A 298 -16.70 16.42 17.83
N VAL A 299 -16.47 17.35 16.90
CA VAL A 299 -15.88 17.05 15.58
C VAL A 299 -14.35 17.13 15.65
N PRO A 300 -13.62 16.05 15.31
CA PRO A 300 -12.17 16.09 15.28
C PRO A 300 -11.66 17.11 14.25
N ARG A 301 -10.59 17.83 14.60
CA ARG A 301 -9.90 18.73 13.66
C ARG A 301 -9.39 17.92 12.45
N PRO A 302 -9.75 18.28 11.21
CA PRO A 302 -9.30 17.57 10.02
C PRO A 302 -7.78 17.64 9.84
N PHE A 303 -7.19 16.56 9.33
CA PHE A 303 -5.77 16.49 9.02
C PHE A 303 -5.34 17.53 7.98
N ALA A 304 -6.19 17.79 6.97
CA ALA A 304 -5.96 18.83 5.96
C ALA A 304 -5.75 20.22 6.58
N ASP A 305 -6.57 20.59 7.57
CA ASP A 305 -6.47 21.85 8.31
C ASP A 305 -5.14 21.93 9.11
N MET A 306 -4.81 20.85 9.82
CA MET A 306 -3.52 20.74 10.53
C MET A 306 -2.33 20.88 9.57
N LEU A 307 -2.35 20.19 8.43
CA LEU A 307 -1.30 20.26 7.42
C LEU A 307 -1.13 21.67 6.84
N ILE A 308 -2.24 22.34 6.51
CA ILE A 308 -2.19 23.71 5.97
C ILE A 308 -1.61 24.67 7.02
N THR A 309 -1.97 24.50 8.28
CA THR A 309 -1.42 25.32 9.39
C THR A 309 0.08 25.12 9.57
N GLU A 310 0.56 23.88 9.52
CA GLU A 310 1.99 23.58 9.65
C GLU A 310 2.79 23.81 8.36
N SER A 311 2.14 24.04 7.21
CA SER A 311 2.78 24.09 5.89
C SER A 311 3.87 25.16 5.78
N ALA A 312 3.61 26.37 6.28
CA ALA A 312 4.54 27.50 6.25
C ALA A 312 5.78 27.25 7.12
N LYS A 313 5.62 26.54 8.24
CA LYS A 313 6.72 26.24 9.17
C LYS A 313 7.77 25.31 8.57
N TYR A 314 7.35 24.41 7.68
CA TYR A 314 8.24 23.43 7.05
C TYR A 314 8.45 23.68 5.54
N ASN A 315 8.00 24.83 5.01
CA ASN A 315 8.07 25.19 3.59
C ASN A 315 7.54 24.10 2.66
N LEU A 316 6.39 23.50 3.00
CA LEU A 316 5.80 22.42 2.20
C LEU A 316 5.27 22.95 0.88
N THR A 317 5.58 22.24 -0.20
CA THR A 317 5.02 22.53 -1.52
C THR A 317 3.57 22.03 -1.64
N THR A 318 2.82 22.59 -2.59
CA THR A 318 1.46 22.13 -2.92
C THR A 318 1.41 20.64 -3.25
N GLU A 319 2.43 20.13 -3.94
CA GLU A 319 2.53 18.72 -4.31
C GLU A 319 2.72 17.82 -3.07
N GLU A 320 3.54 18.25 -2.12
CA GLU A 320 3.75 17.53 -0.85
C GLU A 320 2.50 17.54 0.02
N LEU A 321 1.81 18.68 0.12
CA LEU A 321 0.52 18.77 0.82
C LEU A 321 -0.52 17.84 0.20
N SER A 322 -0.60 17.82 -1.14
CA SER A 322 -1.47 16.89 -1.86
C SER A 322 -1.08 15.44 -1.58
N SER A 323 0.21 15.12 -1.59
CA SER A 323 0.71 13.76 -1.41
C SER A 323 0.49 13.26 0.02
N LEU A 324 0.73 14.09 1.03
CA LEU A 324 0.47 13.74 2.44
C LEU A 324 -1.01 13.46 2.69
N THR A 325 -1.89 14.31 2.17
CA THR A 325 -3.34 14.13 2.32
C THR A 325 -3.84 12.92 1.53
N GLY A 326 -3.37 12.75 0.29
CA GLY A 326 -3.70 11.60 -0.55
C GLY A 326 -3.19 10.27 0.01
N ASN A 327 -2.02 10.26 0.65
CA ASN A 327 -1.46 9.07 1.31
C ASN A 327 -2.34 8.60 2.47
N LEU A 328 -2.84 9.52 3.30
CA LEU A 328 -3.74 9.18 4.41
C LEU A 328 -5.05 8.59 3.88
N PHE A 329 -5.66 9.29 2.91
CA PHE A 329 -6.95 8.90 2.35
C PHE A 329 -6.86 7.58 1.58
N GLY A 330 -5.95 7.46 0.62
CA GLY A 330 -5.83 6.27 -0.22
C GLY A 330 -5.42 5.02 0.56
N ALA A 331 -4.43 5.12 1.44
CA ALA A 331 -3.91 3.94 2.15
C ALA A 331 -4.93 3.33 3.12
N GLY A 332 -5.66 4.14 3.87
CA GLY A 332 -6.58 3.61 4.89
C GLY A 332 -7.90 3.08 4.34
N SER A 333 -8.37 3.56 3.17
CA SER A 333 -9.58 3.06 2.51
C SER A 333 -9.43 1.62 2.01
N ASP A 334 -8.42 1.35 1.19
CA ASP A 334 -8.25 0.04 0.52
C ASP A 334 -7.78 -1.06 1.50
N THR A 335 -6.85 -0.74 2.40
CA THR A 335 -6.23 -1.76 3.27
C THR A 335 -7.15 -2.25 4.39
N SER A 336 -7.88 -1.33 5.04
CA SER A 336 -8.78 -1.68 6.14
C SER A 336 -10.00 -2.45 5.63
N SER A 337 -10.59 -2.02 4.51
CA SER A 337 -11.71 -2.73 3.89
C SER A 337 -11.29 -4.14 3.43
N SER A 338 -10.13 -4.29 2.79
CA SER A 338 -9.60 -5.60 2.38
C SER A 338 -9.34 -6.54 3.56
N THR A 339 -8.87 -6.01 4.69
CA THR A 339 -8.71 -6.79 5.94
C THR A 339 -10.06 -7.26 6.49
N LEU A 340 -11.08 -6.40 6.47
CA LEU A 340 -12.42 -6.76 6.96
C LEU A 340 -13.11 -7.76 6.02
N ILE A 341 -12.95 -7.64 4.71
CA ILE A 341 -13.48 -8.62 3.73
C ILE A 341 -12.77 -9.98 3.91
N THR A 342 -11.47 -9.97 4.20
CA THR A 342 -10.72 -11.17 4.56
C THR A 342 -11.27 -11.83 5.83
N PHE A 343 -11.70 -11.06 6.82
CA PHE A 343 -12.40 -11.58 7.99
C PHE A 343 -13.74 -12.24 7.62
N ILE A 344 -14.55 -11.65 6.73
CA ILE A 344 -15.79 -12.29 6.25
C ILE A 344 -15.51 -13.63 5.57
N LEU A 345 -14.44 -13.72 4.78
CA LEU A 345 -14.00 -14.98 4.17
C LEU A 345 -13.62 -16.00 5.24
N ALA A 346 -12.88 -15.59 6.28
CA ALA A 346 -12.52 -16.45 7.39
C ALA A 346 -13.76 -16.97 8.14
N CYS A 347 -14.80 -16.15 8.33
CA CYS A 347 -16.06 -16.59 8.95
C CYS A 347 -16.73 -17.71 8.16
N CYS A 348 -16.76 -17.58 6.82
CA CYS A 348 -17.37 -18.58 5.95
C CYS A 348 -16.55 -19.87 5.87
N ALA A 349 -15.22 -19.76 5.84
CA ALA A 349 -14.31 -20.91 5.70
C ALA A 349 -14.06 -21.64 7.03
N PHE A 350 -14.08 -20.93 8.16
CA PHE A 350 -13.69 -21.46 9.47
C PHE A 350 -14.70 -21.03 10.56
N PRO A 351 -15.88 -21.67 10.63
CA PRO A 351 -16.92 -21.28 11.58
C PRO A 351 -16.56 -21.57 13.05
N GLU A 352 -15.73 -22.58 13.32
CA GLU A 352 -15.40 -23.00 14.69
C GLU A 352 -14.68 -21.92 15.53
N PRO A 353 -13.63 -21.23 15.01
CA PRO A 353 -13.06 -20.07 15.67
C PRO A 353 -14.08 -18.97 15.97
N MET A 354 -15.05 -18.73 15.08
CA MET A 354 -16.04 -17.67 15.25
C MET A 354 -17.02 -17.99 16.39
N LYS A 355 -17.46 -19.26 16.51
CA LYS A 355 -18.32 -19.71 17.61
C LYS A 355 -17.68 -19.53 18.98
N LYS A 356 -16.37 -19.82 19.11
CA LYS A 356 -15.61 -19.60 20.35
C LYS A 356 -15.54 -18.12 20.72
N ALA A 357 -15.29 -17.25 19.74
CA ALA A 357 -15.29 -15.81 19.94
C ALA A 357 -16.68 -15.28 20.33
N GLN A 358 -17.72 -15.73 19.64
CA GLN A 358 -19.11 -15.41 19.96
C GLN A 358 -19.48 -15.81 21.40
N ALA A 359 -19.10 -17.02 21.84
CA ALA A 359 -19.35 -17.47 23.21
C ALA A 359 -18.61 -16.62 24.26
N GLU A 360 -17.38 -16.19 23.98
CA GLU A 360 -16.65 -15.25 24.84
C GLU A 360 -17.34 -13.89 24.92
N ILE A 361 -17.76 -13.36 23.77
CA ILE A 361 -18.50 -12.10 23.67
C ILE A 361 -19.82 -12.18 24.44
N ASP A 362 -20.61 -13.24 24.27
CA ASP A 362 -21.90 -13.41 24.93
C ASP A 362 -21.75 -13.40 26.46
N ARG A 363 -20.68 -14.03 26.98
CA ARG A 363 -20.36 -14.05 28.41
C ARG A 363 -20.01 -12.67 28.97
N VAL A 364 -19.28 -11.86 28.21
CA VAL A 364 -18.72 -10.57 28.68
C VAL A 364 -19.71 -9.41 28.46
N VAL A 365 -20.40 -9.42 27.32
CA VAL A 365 -21.16 -8.27 26.80
C VAL A 365 -22.67 -8.50 26.88
N GLY A 366 -23.12 -9.73 26.62
CA GLY A 366 -24.53 -10.07 26.49
C GLY A 366 -25.16 -9.53 25.20
N GLN A 367 -26.50 -9.43 25.16
CA GLN A 367 -27.25 -9.12 23.92
C GLN A 367 -27.87 -7.71 23.86
N HIS A 368 -27.83 -6.94 24.95
CA HIS A 368 -28.59 -5.67 25.07
C HIS A 368 -27.80 -4.41 24.70
N ARG A 369 -26.48 -4.54 24.51
CA ARG A 369 -25.58 -3.48 24.04
C ARG A 369 -24.57 -4.07 23.07
N SER A 370 -24.12 -3.28 22.10
CA SER A 370 -22.98 -3.69 21.29
C SER A 370 -21.66 -3.56 22.08
N PRO A 371 -20.64 -4.35 21.74
CA PRO A 371 -19.34 -4.30 22.41
C PRO A 371 -18.55 -3.01 22.10
N GLY A 372 -17.62 -2.66 22.99
CA GLY A 372 -16.75 -1.48 22.90
C GLY A 372 -15.31 -1.74 23.37
N TRP A 373 -14.44 -0.72 23.33
CA TRP A 373 -13.02 -0.88 23.74
C TRP A 373 -12.82 -1.23 25.21
N ASP A 374 -13.76 -0.86 26.08
CA ASP A 374 -13.67 -1.17 27.51
C ASP A 374 -13.84 -2.67 27.80
N ASP A 375 -14.35 -3.43 26.82
CA ASP A 375 -14.47 -4.89 26.91
C ASP A 375 -13.15 -5.61 26.58
N ALA A 376 -12.16 -4.92 25.99
CA ALA A 376 -11.00 -5.54 25.35
C ALA A 376 -10.16 -6.43 26.29
N ASP A 377 -9.96 -6.01 27.54
CA ASP A 377 -9.17 -6.76 28.51
C ASP A 377 -9.84 -8.09 28.92
N ASN A 378 -11.16 -8.19 28.73
CA ASN A 378 -11.97 -9.37 29.05
C ASN A 378 -12.24 -10.27 27.83
N LEU A 379 -11.73 -9.92 26.65
CA LEU A 379 -11.93 -10.63 25.38
C LEU A 379 -10.62 -11.20 24.79
N PRO A 380 -9.84 -11.99 25.55
CA PRO A 380 -8.54 -12.49 25.09
C PRO A 380 -8.63 -13.35 23.82
N TYR A 381 -9.70 -14.13 23.63
CA TYR A 381 -9.88 -14.93 22.41
C TYR A 381 -10.21 -14.06 21.20
N VAL A 382 -11.08 -13.05 21.33
CA VAL A 382 -11.31 -12.08 20.24
C VAL A 382 -10.02 -11.33 19.91
N ASN A 383 -9.23 -10.93 20.91
CA ASN A 383 -7.94 -10.27 20.68
C ASN A 383 -6.99 -11.18 19.87
N ALA A 384 -6.91 -12.47 20.19
CA ALA A 384 -6.15 -13.44 19.42
C ALA A 384 -6.72 -13.64 18.00
N LEU A 385 -8.04 -13.63 17.84
CA LEU A 385 -8.72 -13.78 16.56
C LEU A 385 -8.40 -12.61 15.61
N VAL A 386 -8.43 -11.37 16.10
CA VAL A 386 -8.07 -10.18 15.29
C VAL A 386 -6.60 -10.25 14.86
N LYS A 387 -5.70 -10.71 15.73
CA LYS A 387 -4.30 -10.97 15.34
C LYS A 387 -4.20 -12.04 14.24
N GLU A 388 -5.02 -13.09 14.31
CA GLU A 388 -5.04 -14.13 13.28
C GLU A 388 -5.60 -13.60 11.95
N VAL A 389 -6.58 -12.69 11.94
CA VAL A 389 -7.01 -12.01 10.70
C VAL A 389 -5.86 -11.25 10.06
N LEU A 390 -5.10 -10.50 10.85
CA LEU A 390 -3.96 -9.72 10.35
C LEU A 390 -2.81 -10.61 9.85
N ARG A 391 -2.64 -11.81 10.39
CA ARG A 391 -1.60 -12.77 9.98
C ARG A 391 -2.02 -13.63 8.79
N TRP A 392 -3.18 -14.27 8.86
CA TRP A 392 -3.60 -15.35 7.97
C TRP A 392 -3.54 -15.00 6.49
N ARG A 393 -4.04 -13.80 6.14
CA ARG A 393 -4.01 -13.26 4.78
C ARG A 393 -3.73 -11.76 4.85
N SER A 394 -2.49 -11.42 5.18
CA SER A 394 -2.01 -10.02 5.22
C SER A 394 -2.29 -9.28 3.90
N VAL A 395 -2.91 -8.10 3.98
CA VAL A 395 -3.21 -7.29 2.79
C VAL A 395 -1.93 -6.87 2.06
N ALA A 396 -0.98 -6.23 2.76
CA ALA A 396 0.30 -5.82 2.18
C ALA A 396 1.25 -7.02 2.06
N ILE A 397 1.07 -7.85 1.05
CA ILE A 397 1.58 -9.22 1.03
C ILE A 397 3.10 -9.34 0.84
N ILE A 398 3.72 -8.27 0.34
CA ILE A 398 5.18 -8.11 0.27
C ILE A 398 5.69 -7.05 1.26
N GLY A 399 4.94 -6.74 2.33
CA GLY A 399 5.42 -5.82 3.38
C GLY A 399 5.58 -4.37 2.94
N GLY A 400 4.91 -3.97 1.85
CA GLY A 400 4.94 -2.61 1.31
C GLY A 400 6.09 -2.34 0.33
N GLN A 401 6.52 -1.08 0.26
CA GLN A 401 7.58 -0.66 -0.67
C GLN A 401 8.95 -1.23 -0.25
N PRO A 402 9.80 -1.67 -1.19
CA PRO A 402 11.15 -2.11 -0.90
C PRO A 402 11.94 -1.07 -0.13
N HIS A 403 12.73 -1.56 0.79
CA HIS A 403 13.75 -0.82 1.50
C HIS A 403 15.01 -0.73 0.64
N SER A 404 15.92 0.15 1.02
CA SER A 404 17.24 0.23 0.42
C SER A 404 18.27 0.68 1.47
N PRO A 405 19.43 0.02 1.55
CA PRO A 405 20.47 0.41 2.48
C PRO A 405 21.13 1.72 1.99
N THR A 406 21.42 2.64 2.93
CA THR A 406 22.12 3.91 2.67
C THR A 406 23.63 3.79 2.66
N GLN A 407 24.15 2.59 2.87
CA GLN A 407 25.57 2.25 2.83
C GLN A 407 25.68 0.74 2.59
N ASP A 408 26.86 0.30 2.20
CA ASP A 408 27.19 -1.12 2.16
C ASP A 408 27.00 -1.79 3.53
N ASP A 409 26.47 -3.01 3.54
CA ASP A 409 26.29 -3.82 4.73
C ASP A 409 26.66 -5.29 4.47
N TYR A 410 26.93 -6.02 5.55
CA TYR A 410 27.11 -7.46 5.52
C TYR A 410 26.10 -8.13 6.46
N TYR A 411 25.45 -9.18 5.97
CA TYR A 411 24.53 -10.01 6.73
C TYR A 411 24.90 -11.48 6.59
N LYS A 412 25.30 -12.11 7.71
CA LYS A 412 25.74 -13.52 7.75
C LYS A 412 26.77 -13.89 6.66
N GLY A 413 27.72 -12.98 6.41
CA GLY A 413 28.77 -13.17 5.39
C GLY A 413 28.39 -12.72 3.98
N TRP A 414 27.10 -12.47 3.69
CA TRP A 414 26.67 -11.92 2.41
C TRP A 414 26.78 -10.40 2.37
N TYR A 415 27.31 -9.90 1.27
CA TYR A 415 27.44 -8.49 0.98
C TYR A 415 26.13 -7.94 0.37
N ILE A 416 25.63 -6.83 0.91
CA ILE A 416 24.46 -6.11 0.41
C ILE A 416 24.91 -4.67 0.09
N PRO A 417 25.12 -4.32 -1.19
CA PRO A 417 25.56 -2.97 -1.57
C PRO A 417 24.55 -1.88 -1.22
N GLU A 418 25.04 -0.66 -1.00
CA GLU A 418 24.22 0.55 -0.97
C GLU A 418 23.26 0.61 -2.18
N GLY A 419 22.03 1.06 -1.97
CA GLY A 419 21.08 1.27 -3.06
C GLY A 419 20.38 0.01 -3.56
N THR A 420 20.78 -1.18 -3.10
CA THR A 420 20.12 -2.47 -3.41
C THR A 420 18.63 -2.42 -3.03
N TRP A 421 17.78 -3.05 -3.84
CA TRP A 421 16.36 -3.22 -3.49
C TRP A 421 16.25 -4.33 -2.45
N VAL A 422 15.57 -4.07 -1.32
CA VAL A 422 15.38 -5.04 -0.25
C VAL A 422 13.90 -5.17 0.05
N GLN A 423 13.29 -6.27 -0.36
CA GLN A 423 11.86 -6.53 -0.29
C GLN A 423 11.56 -7.55 0.80
N GLY A 424 10.60 -7.25 1.68
CA GLY A 424 10.06 -8.24 2.60
C GLY A 424 9.02 -9.13 1.90
N ASN A 425 8.93 -10.39 2.26
CA ASN A 425 7.88 -11.29 1.77
C ASN A 425 6.97 -11.67 2.93
N VAL A 426 5.92 -10.88 3.17
CA VAL A 426 5.00 -11.15 4.28
C VAL A 426 4.22 -12.44 4.05
N TRP A 427 3.94 -12.82 2.81
CA TRP A 427 3.39 -14.14 2.47
C TRP A 427 4.27 -15.25 3.06
N ALA A 428 5.53 -15.32 2.65
CA ALA A 428 6.44 -16.36 3.13
C ALA A 428 6.62 -16.30 4.65
N ILE A 429 6.79 -15.11 5.22
CA ILE A 429 6.96 -14.93 6.68
C ILE A 429 5.73 -15.43 7.46
N HIS A 430 4.52 -15.18 6.97
CA HIS A 430 3.27 -15.62 7.63
C HIS A 430 2.88 -17.05 7.30
N HIS A 431 3.46 -17.66 6.27
CA HIS A 431 3.24 -19.06 5.91
C HIS A 431 4.37 -20.00 6.36
N HIS A 432 5.44 -19.46 6.93
CA HIS A 432 6.56 -20.28 7.39
C HIS A 432 6.17 -21.16 8.59
N GLU A 433 6.18 -22.48 8.40
CA GLU A 433 5.68 -23.45 9.39
C GLU A 433 6.42 -23.44 10.73
N ARG A 434 7.68 -22.95 10.76
CA ARG A 434 8.46 -22.80 12.00
C ARG A 434 7.78 -21.87 13.00
N GLU A 435 7.20 -20.77 12.52
CA GLU A 435 6.46 -19.80 13.33
C GLU A 435 4.95 -20.09 13.33
N PHE A 436 4.43 -20.59 12.20
CA PHE A 436 3.00 -20.77 11.98
C PHE A 436 2.68 -22.18 11.48
N PRO A 437 2.67 -23.19 12.37
CA PRO A 437 2.18 -24.52 12.02
C PRO A 437 0.75 -24.42 11.47
N GLU A 438 0.48 -25.19 10.41
CA GLU A 438 -0.78 -25.16 9.65
C GLU A 438 -1.13 -23.72 9.22
N PRO A 439 -0.29 -23.08 8.39
CA PRO A 439 -0.35 -21.63 8.14
C PRO A 439 -1.65 -21.19 7.46
N ASP A 440 -2.27 -22.07 6.66
CA ASP A 440 -3.53 -21.83 5.95
C ASP A 440 -4.78 -22.05 6.81
N ARG A 441 -4.65 -22.68 7.98
CA ARG A 441 -5.74 -22.78 8.94
C ARG A 441 -5.86 -21.49 9.75
N PHE A 442 -7.08 -21.02 9.89
CA PHE A 442 -7.39 -19.89 10.77
C PHE A 442 -7.45 -20.37 12.23
N LEU A 443 -6.38 -20.13 12.99
CA LEU A 443 -6.20 -20.64 14.35
C LEU A 443 -5.80 -19.51 15.32
N PRO A 444 -6.78 -18.80 15.95
CA PRO A 444 -6.50 -17.81 16.99
C PRO A 444 -5.64 -18.39 18.13
N GLU A 445 -5.74 -19.70 18.39
CA GLU A 445 -5.03 -20.36 19.48
C GLU A 445 -3.50 -20.24 19.39
N ARG A 446 -2.93 -19.92 18.23
CA ARG A 446 -1.48 -19.72 18.08
C ARG A 446 -0.94 -18.53 18.89
N PHE A 447 -1.82 -17.63 19.34
CA PHE A 447 -1.43 -16.45 20.12
C PHE A 447 -1.51 -16.66 21.65
N PHE A 448 -1.87 -17.85 22.11
CA PHE A 448 -1.85 -18.22 23.53
C PHE A 448 -0.59 -19.01 23.87
N LYS A 449 0.17 -18.60 24.89
CA LYS A 449 1.46 -19.22 25.23
C LYS A 449 1.38 -20.69 25.65
N ASP A 450 0.24 -21.10 26.18
CA ASP A 450 -0.09 -22.46 26.63
C ASP A 450 -0.65 -23.34 25.50
N SER A 451 -0.87 -22.79 24.31
CA SER A 451 -1.33 -23.53 23.14
C SER A 451 -0.21 -24.34 22.49
N LYS A 452 -0.53 -25.55 22.02
CA LYS A 452 0.41 -26.38 21.23
C LYS A 452 0.86 -25.74 19.91
N TYR A 453 0.08 -24.77 19.40
CA TYR A 453 0.38 -24.04 18.18
C TYR A 453 1.28 -22.81 18.41
N TYR A 454 1.54 -22.45 19.66
CA TYR A 454 2.39 -21.30 19.98
C TYR A 454 3.82 -21.53 19.51
N ARG A 455 4.41 -20.52 18.90
CA ARG A 455 5.82 -20.45 18.54
C ARG A 455 6.37 -19.07 18.88
N PRO A 456 7.64 -18.95 19.27
CA PRO A 456 8.28 -17.65 19.45
C PRO A 456 8.27 -16.85 18.15
N PHE A 457 8.06 -15.54 18.26
CA PHE A 457 8.11 -14.61 17.14
C PHE A 457 9.00 -13.42 17.53
N PRO A 458 9.76 -12.80 16.60
CA PRO A 458 10.71 -11.74 16.93
C PRO A 458 10.09 -10.43 17.45
N ASN A 459 8.76 -10.30 17.43
CA ASN A 459 8.05 -9.16 18.02
C ASN A 459 6.85 -9.64 18.84
N GLU A 460 6.36 -8.77 19.73
CA GLU A 460 5.28 -9.08 20.67
C GLU A 460 3.89 -9.23 20.00
N ARG A 461 3.73 -8.72 18.78
CA ARG A 461 2.46 -8.80 18.04
C ARG A 461 2.21 -10.20 17.50
N GLY A 462 3.28 -10.94 17.17
CA GLY A 462 3.21 -12.26 16.54
C GLY A 462 2.90 -12.22 15.05
N TYR A 463 3.03 -11.05 14.39
CA TYR A 463 2.87 -10.86 12.95
C TYR A 463 3.68 -9.64 12.45
N MET A 464 3.72 -9.42 11.14
CA MET A 464 4.54 -8.38 10.44
C MET A 464 3.77 -7.62 9.35
N THR A 465 2.45 -7.62 9.41
CA THR A 465 1.51 -7.01 8.44
C THR A 465 1.76 -5.52 8.19
N PHE A 466 2.30 -4.79 9.16
CA PHE A 466 2.52 -3.35 9.08
C PHE A 466 3.94 -2.94 8.67
N GLY A 467 4.78 -3.89 8.23
CA GLY A 467 6.17 -3.63 7.85
C GLY A 467 7.09 -3.39 9.05
N TRP A 468 8.21 -2.68 8.83
CA TRP A 468 9.35 -2.70 9.76
C TRP A 468 10.00 -1.33 9.98
N GLY A 469 10.58 -1.18 11.17
CA GLY A 469 11.52 -0.13 11.55
C GLY A 469 11.02 1.28 11.26
N ARG A 470 11.90 2.12 10.71
CA ARG A 470 11.59 3.53 10.40
C ARG A 470 10.48 3.70 9.36
N ARG A 471 10.17 2.66 8.58
CA ARG A 471 9.16 2.66 7.51
C ARG A 471 7.90 1.89 7.87
N VAL A 472 7.74 1.47 9.13
CA VAL A 472 6.51 0.85 9.64
C VAL A 472 5.28 1.68 9.26
N CYS A 473 4.14 1.04 9.02
CA CYS A 473 2.91 1.72 8.63
C CYS A 473 2.59 2.88 9.59
N SER A 474 2.35 4.08 9.04
CA SER A 474 1.96 5.25 9.84
C SER A 474 0.57 5.11 10.44
N GLY A 475 -0.35 4.46 9.70
CA GLY A 475 -1.73 4.25 10.10
C GLY A 475 -1.96 3.00 10.93
N GLN A 476 -0.90 2.32 11.42
CA GLN A 476 -1.03 1.06 12.14
C GLN A 476 -2.03 1.14 13.30
N ALA A 477 -1.89 2.12 14.19
CA ALA A 477 -2.77 2.27 15.34
C ALA A 477 -4.22 2.52 14.92
N LEU A 478 -4.44 3.32 13.87
CA LEU A 478 -5.76 3.61 13.33
C LEU A 478 -6.43 2.35 12.77
N ALA A 479 -5.66 1.56 12.00
CA ALA A 479 -6.11 0.31 11.40
C ALA A 479 -6.40 -0.75 12.47
N GLU A 480 -5.49 -0.98 13.41
CA GLU A 480 -5.69 -1.94 14.52
C GLU A 480 -6.93 -1.58 15.35
N GLN A 481 -7.11 -0.31 15.70
CA GLN A 481 -8.29 0.14 16.46
C GLN A 481 -9.60 -0.06 15.69
N GLY A 482 -9.62 0.33 14.40
CA GLY A 482 -10.81 0.29 13.56
C GLY A 482 -11.19 -1.12 13.10
N VAL A 483 -10.20 -1.97 12.79
CA VAL A 483 -10.43 -3.37 12.43
C VAL A 483 -10.94 -4.16 13.64
N TRP A 484 -10.33 -3.93 14.82
CA TRP A 484 -10.72 -4.63 16.04
C TRP A 484 -12.19 -4.35 16.42
N ILE A 485 -12.62 -3.07 16.47
CA ILE A 485 -13.99 -2.73 16.87
C ILE A 485 -15.03 -3.25 15.87
N THR A 486 -14.72 -3.18 14.57
CA THR A 486 -15.63 -3.67 13.53
C THR A 486 -15.76 -5.19 13.57
N ILE A 487 -14.66 -5.94 13.70
CA ILE A 487 -14.71 -7.41 13.83
C ILE A 487 -15.50 -7.81 15.07
N LEU A 488 -15.18 -7.22 16.22
CA LEU A 488 -15.85 -7.50 17.47
C LEU A 488 -17.37 -7.28 17.38
N ARG A 489 -17.80 -6.16 16.78
CA ARG A 489 -19.23 -5.88 16.60
C ARG A 489 -19.90 -6.80 15.60
N LEU A 490 -19.22 -7.18 14.51
CA LEU A 490 -19.77 -8.13 13.54
C LEU A 490 -19.92 -9.54 14.13
N LEU A 491 -18.95 -10.01 14.91
CA LEU A 491 -19.04 -11.29 15.64
C LEU A 491 -20.19 -11.27 16.65
N TRP A 492 -20.34 -10.18 17.40
CA TRP A 492 -21.45 -10.01 18.34
C TRP A 492 -22.81 -10.03 17.63
N ALA A 493 -22.91 -9.37 16.48
CA ALA A 493 -24.17 -9.09 15.80
C ALA A 493 -24.68 -10.25 14.92
N PHE A 494 -23.79 -10.93 14.19
CA PHE A 494 -24.18 -11.78 13.06
C PHE A 494 -23.63 -13.20 13.12
N ASP A 495 -24.44 -14.11 12.60
CA ASP A 495 -23.99 -15.39 12.07
C ASP A 495 -23.64 -15.19 10.59
N ILE A 496 -22.34 -15.28 10.28
CA ILE A 496 -21.80 -15.15 8.92
C ILE A 496 -21.39 -16.53 8.43
N LYS A 497 -22.07 -17.05 7.40
CA LYS A 497 -21.96 -18.43 6.92
C LYS A 497 -21.79 -18.47 5.40
N LYS A 498 -21.43 -19.64 4.88
CA LYS A 498 -21.48 -19.90 3.43
C LYS A 498 -22.89 -19.65 2.91
N ALA A 499 -23.01 -19.02 1.75
CA ALA A 499 -24.28 -18.90 1.06
C ALA A 499 -24.80 -20.30 0.65
N ARG A 500 -26.10 -20.39 0.39
CA ARG A 500 -26.73 -21.61 -0.14
C ARG A 500 -27.25 -21.37 -1.56
N ASP A 501 -27.15 -22.39 -2.41
CA ASP A 501 -27.74 -22.37 -3.74
C ASP A 501 -29.27 -22.55 -3.70
N SER A 502 -29.91 -22.55 -4.87
CA SER A 502 -31.37 -22.74 -4.99
C SER A 502 -31.85 -24.13 -4.53
N GLN A 503 -30.95 -25.09 -4.33
CA GLN A 503 -31.23 -26.44 -3.84
C GLN A 503 -30.91 -26.60 -2.35
N GLY A 504 -30.39 -25.56 -1.70
CA GLY A 504 -30.02 -25.54 -0.28
C GLY A 504 -28.61 -26.05 0.03
N HIS A 505 -27.80 -26.38 -0.99
CA HIS A 505 -26.41 -26.79 -0.80
C HIS A 505 -25.52 -25.59 -0.50
N GLU A 506 -24.52 -25.78 0.35
CA GLU A 506 -23.55 -24.72 0.66
C GLU A 506 -22.66 -24.44 -0.55
N ILE A 507 -22.49 -23.15 -0.85
CA ILE A 507 -21.56 -22.67 -1.87
C ILE A 507 -20.19 -22.54 -1.20
N ASP A 508 -19.23 -23.34 -1.65
CA ASP A 508 -17.88 -23.31 -1.11
C ASP A 508 -17.18 -21.97 -1.42
N VAL A 509 -16.30 -21.57 -0.50
CA VAL A 509 -15.44 -20.40 -0.64
C VAL A 509 -13.99 -20.85 -0.80
N ASP A 510 -13.27 -20.23 -1.73
CA ASP A 510 -11.86 -20.53 -1.98
C ASP A 510 -10.96 -19.60 -1.16
N ILE A 511 -10.20 -20.18 -0.22
CA ILE A 511 -9.27 -19.48 0.67
C ILE A 511 -7.99 -18.97 -0.02
N PHE A 512 -7.80 -19.29 -1.30
CA PHE A 512 -6.68 -18.84 -2.14
C PHE A 512 -7.12 -17.88 -3.27
N ALA A 513 -8.43 -17.70 -3.47
CA ALA A 513 -9.00 -16.77 -4.44
C ALA A 513 -8.82 -15.31 -4.00
N PHE A 514 -7.62 -14.79 -4.21
CA PHE A 514 -7.25 -13.40 -3.94
C PHE A 514 -6.73 -12.70 -5.21
N THR A 515 -6.84 -11.38 -5.23
CA THR A 515 -6.29 -10.51 -6.28
C THR A 515 -4.75 -10.61 -6.38
N ASN A 516 -4.20 -10.14 -7.49
CA ASN A 516 -2.76 -10.28 -7.82
C ASN A 516 -1.89 -9.07 -7.42
N GLY A 517 -2.50 -7.99 -6.91
CA GLY A 517 -1.82 -6.76 -6.54
C GLY A 517 -0.99 -6.85 -5.25
N LEU A 518 -0.17 -5.82 -4.99
CA LEU A 518 0.64 -5.72 -3.77
C LEU A 518 -0.24 -5.73 -2.51
N ASN A 519 -1.40 -5.09 -2.62
CA ASN A 519 -2.49 -5.22 -1.67
C ASN A 519 -3.41 -6.31 -2.18
N MET A 520 -3.37 -7.49 -1.55
CA MET A 520 -4.28 -8.58 -1.89
C MET A 520 -5.59 -8.44 -1.12
N ARG A 521 -6.68 -8.78 -1.79
CA ARG A 521 -8.01 -8.91 -1.19
C ARG A 521 -8.72 -10.14 -1.76
N PRO A 522 -9.69 -10.72 -1.04
CA PRO A 522 -10.50 -11.81 -1.59
C PRO A 522 -11.17 -11.39 -2.90
N GLN A 523 -11.23 -12.33 -3.85
CA GLN A 523 -12.12 -12.22 -5.00
C GLN A 523 -13.58 -12.25 -4.52
N PRO A 524 -14.54 -11.71 -5.29
CA PRO A 524 -15.95 -11.73 -4.90
C PRO A 524 -16.45 -13.15 -4.58
N PHE A 525 -17.09 -13.31 -3.41
CA PHE A 525 -17.73 -14.54 -2.98
C PHE A 525 -19.07 -14.23 -2.30
N LEU A 526 -19.97 -15.22 -2.30
CA LEU A 526 -21.29 -15.12 -1.67
C LEU A 526 -21.22 -15.59 -0.21
N CYS A 527 -21.95 -14.89 0.66
CA CYS A 527 -22.11 -15.27 2.06
C CYS A 527 -23.55 -15.02 2.52
N ASP A 528 -24.00 -15.80 3.49
CA ASP A 528 -25.26 -15.59 4.21
C ASP A 528 -24.95 -14.90 5.55
N ILE A 529 -25.60 -13.76 5.79
CA ILE A 529 -25.37 -12.92 6.98
C ILE A 529 -26.71 -12.69 7.65
N GLN A 530 -26.87 -13.21 8.86
CA GLN A 530 -28.12 -13.15 9.62
C GLN A 530 -27.86 -12.66 11.04
N PRO A 531 -28.73 -11.80 11.61
CA PRO A 531 -28.58 -11.40 13.00
C PRO A 531 -28.74 -12.63 13.91
N ARG A 532 -27.94 -12.69 14.98
CA ARG A 532 -27.90 -13.86 15.88
C ARG A 532 -29.15 -14.02 16.75
N SER A 533 -29.86 -12.91 17.02
CA SER A 533 -31.14 -12.91 17.74
C SER A 533 -31.95 -11.66 17.43
N GLU A 534 -33.25 -11.71 17.70
CA GLU A 534 -34.13 -10.54 17.58
C GLU A 534 -33.79 -9.45 18.60
N THR A 535 -33.25 -9.80 19.78
CA THR A 535 -32.75 -8.82 20.76
C THR A 535 -31.54 -8.05 20.23
N ILE A 536 -30.63 -8.76 19.56
CA ILE A 536 -29.48 -8.15 18.89
C ILE A 536 -29.95 -7.27 17.73
N ARG A 537 -30.90 -7.74 16.90
CA ARG A 537 -31.52 -6.94 15.83
C ARG A 537 -32.04 -5.60 16.35
N ALA A 538 -32.87 -5.63 17.39
CA ALA A 538 -33.44 -4.41 17.97
C ALA A 538 -32.36 -3.47 18.53
N THR A 539 -31.29 -4.03 19.08
CA THR A 539 -30.14 -3.25 19.58
C THR A 539 -29.34 -2.62 18.45
N LEU A 540 -29.16 -3.33 17.33
CA LEU A 540 -28.50 -2.81 16.12
C LEU A 540 -29.27 -1.63 15.51
N GLU A 541 -30.58 -1.73 15.43
CA GLU A 541 -31.44 -0.65 14.91
C GLU A 541 -31.32 0.59 15.81
N ARG A 542 -31.49 0.42 17.12
CA ARG A 542 -31.38 1.52 18.11
C ARG A 542 -30.01 2.20 18.06
N GLU A 543 -28.93 1.44 18.22
CA GLU A 543 -27.57 2.02 18.25
C GLU A 543 -27.13 2.56 16.89
N GLY A 544 -27.66 2.00 15.79
CA GLY A 544 -27.43 2.49 14.44
C GLY A 544 -28.11 3.84 14.20
N GLU A 545 -29.32 4.03 14.69
CA GLU A 545 -30.03 5.32 14.63
C GLU A 545 -29.33 6.39 15.47
N GLU A 546 -28.88 6.05 16.69
CA GLU A 546 -28.04 6.93 17.51
C GLU A 546 -26.76 7.35 16.77
N ALA A 547 -26.07 6.38 16.15
CA ALA A 547 -24.85 6.66 15.37
C ALA A 547 -25.10 7.58 14.17
N LEU A 548 -26.27 7.49 13.51
CA LEU A 548 -26.64 8.43 12.43
C LEU A 548 -26.79 9.86 12.96
N ILE A 549 -27.39 10.03 14.13
CA ILE A 549 -27.56 11.35 14.78
C ILE A 549 -26.20 11.94 15.11
N ASP A 550 -25.33 11.15 15.75
CA ASP A 550 -23.99 11.60 16.16
C ASP A 550 -23.09 11.96 14.96
N LEU A 551 -23.25 11.26 13.84
CA LEU A 551 -22.47 11.49 12.62
C LEU A 551 -23.03 12.59 11.72
N LYS A 552 -24.26 13.07 11.98
CA LYS A 552 -24.93 14.12 11.20
C LYS A 552 -24.07 15.39 11.01
N PRO A 553 -23.32 15.91 12.00
CA PRO A 553 -22.48 17.10 11.82
C PRO A 553 -21.32 16.92 10.81
N LEU A 554 -21.02 15.68 10.43
CA LEU A 554 -19.97 15.32 9.47
C LEU A 554 -20.51 15.08 8.05
N GLU A 555 -21.83 15.06 7.86
CA GLU A 555 -22.43 14.86 6.54
C GLU A 555 -22.13 16.03 5.58
N GLY A 556 -22.02 15.72 4.29
CA GLY A 556 -21.91 16.72 3.23
C GLY A 556 -21.70 16.09 1.86
N GLU A 557 -21.46 16.91 0.83
CA GLU A 557 -20.97 16.51 -0.50
C GLU A 557 -19.69 17.26 -0.91
N SER A 558 -18.76 16.61 -1.61
CA SER A 558 -17.60 17.31 -2.19
C SER A 558 -17.98 17.86 -3.54
N LYS A 559 -17.57 19.10 -3.79
CA LYS A 559 -17.72 19.78 -5.07
C LYS A 559 -16.89 19.13 -6.17
N TYR A 560 -15.77 18.49 -5.83
CA TYR A 560 -14.81 17.98 -6.80
C TYR A 560 -14.85 16.45 -6.88
N ARG A 561 -14.88 15.93 -8.10
CA ARG A 561 -14.74 14.50 -8.41
C ARG A 561 -13.46 14.30 -9.21
N MET A 562 -12.65 13.30 -8.89
CA MET A 562 -11.36 13.05 -9.56
C MET A 562 -11.57 12.83 -11.07
N SER A 563 -12.64 12.12 -11.45
CA SER A 563 -12.96 11.81 -12.86
C SER A 563 -13.16 13.05 -13.72
N THR A 564 -13.80 14.09 -13.18
CA THR A 564 -14.10 15.33 -13.89
C THR A 564 -13.08 16.44 -13.60
N PHE A 565 -12.36 16.36 -12.48
CA PHE A 565 -11.42 17.40 -12.02
C PHE A 565 -10.40 17.78 -13.09
N TYR A 566 -9.66 16.79 -13.61
CA TYR A 566 -8.61 17.05 -14.60
C TYR A 566 -9.17 17.48 -15.96
N GLN A 567 -10.40 17.09 -16.29
CA GLN A 567 -11.08 17.55 -17.52
C GLN A 567 -11.57 18.99 -17.40
N GLN A 568 -12.10 19.36 -16.23
CA GLN A 568 -12.55 20.72 -15.94
C GLN A 568 -11.37 21.71 -15.86
N GLN A 569 -10.25 21.28 -15.26
CA GLN A 569 -9.02 22.07 -15.25
C GLN A 569 -8.52 22.31 -16.68
N LYS A 570 -8.46 21.27 -17.53
CA LYS A 570 -8.11 21.44 -18.96
C LYS A 570 -9.05 22.40 -19.69
N ARG A 571 -10.34 22.44 -19.35
CA ARG A 571 -11.32 23.37 -19.94
C ARG A 571 -11.21 24.81 -19.42
N SER A 572 -10.69 25.04 -18.20
CA SER A 572 -10.46 26.40 -17.68
C SER A 572 -9.27 27.09 -18.32
N PHE A 573 -8.35 26.34 -18.92
CA PHE A 573 -7.26 26.89 -19.71
C PHE A 573 -7.74 27.14 -21.14
N LYS A 574 -8.15 28.38 -21.43
CA LYS A 574 -8.30 28.87 -22.82
C LYS A 574 -6.95 29.08 -23.51
N VAL A 575 -5.82 28.81 -22.84
CA VAL A 575 -4.50 29.11 -23.37
C VAL A 575 -3.44 28.21 -22.73
N GLU A 576 -2.66 27.50 -23.54
CA GLU A 576 -1.50 26.71 -23.11
C GLU A 576 -0.19 27.43 -23.51
N PRO A 577 0.84 27.47 -22.65
CA PRO A 577 2.15 27.96 -23.02
C PRO A 577 2.86 26.94 -23.92
N VAL A 578 3.13 27.32 -25.16
CA VAL A 578 3.92 26.56 -26.14
C VAL A 578 5.23 27.29 -26.36
N ILE A 579 6.34 26.57 -26.31
CA ILE A 579 7.64 27.13 -26.63
C ILE A 579 7.81 27.04 -28.15
N ASP A 580 8.00 28.18 -28.81
CA ASP A 580 8.22 28.22 -30.26
C ASP A 580 9.61 27.66 -30.63
N GLU A 581 9.84 27.45 -31.93
CA GLU A 581 11.11 26.89 -32.44
C GLU A 581 12.32 27.78 -32.12
N GLN A 582 12.11 29.03 -31.68
CA GLN A 582 13.16 29.94 -31.22
C GLN A 582 13.33 29.97 -29.69
N GLY A 583 12.58 29.17 -28.94
CA GLY A 583 12.70 29.05 -27.49
C GLY A 583 11.90 30.08 -26.69
N ASN A 584 11.02 30.86 -27.31
CA ASN A 584 10.18 31.83 -26.62
C ASN A 584 8.85 31.20 -26.18
N VAL A 585 8.38 31.56 -24.99
CA VAL A 585 7.09 31.09 -24.46
C VAL A 585 5.96 31.89 -25.12
N GLN A 586 5.22 31.26 -26.03
CA GLN A 586 3.99 31.80 -26.58
C GLN A 586 2.77 31.18 -25.92
N VAL A 587 1.69 31.95 -25.80
CA VAL A 587 0.46 31.49 -25.14
C VAL A 587 -0.57 31.20 -26.24
N VAL A 588 -0.81 29.92 -26.55
CA VAL A 588 -1.64 29.51 -27.69
C VAL A 588 -3.03 29.10 -27.22
N LYS A 589 -4.06 29.65 -27.87
CA LYS A 589 -5.46 29.35 -27.58
C LYS A 589 -5.78 27.93 -28.03
N VAL A 590 -5.94 26.99 -27.09
CA VAL A 590 -6.35 25.62 -27.41
C VAL A 590 -7.83 25.64 -27.78
N ARG A 591 -8.15 25.15 -28.98
CA ARG A 591 -9.52 25.10 -29.50
C ARG A 591 -10.24 23.84 -29.05
#